data_AF-A0A367LZ20-F1
#
_entry.id   AF-A0A367LZ20-F1
#
_cell.length_a   1.000
_cell.length_b   1.000
_cell.length_c   1.000
_cell.angle_alpha   90.00
_cell.angle_beta   90.00
_cell.angle_gamma   90.00
#
_symmetry.space_group_name_H-M   'P 1'
#
loop_
_entity.id
_entity.type
_entity.pdbx_description
1 polymer ?
#
loop_
_entity_poly.entity_id
_entity_poly.type
_entity_poly.pdbx_seq_one_letter_code
_entity_poly.pdbx_strand_id
1 'polypeptide(L)'
;MRLHKRSLVWGLALSGLAVVLAAAWWASQASREPALWSELRVPPAFAIPRDFDLGEYRLSWGGKSLALSVAGSARPPLWESEGGFLGAGRESAGRLQLRCQEQSLESFELVGRRLSLKGHLRCADGRLSVYERAFEPRQGGVEGRVALADSELNR
;
A
#
# COMPACT_ATOMS: atom_id res chain seq x y z
N MET A 1 11.35 -50.19 -34.42
CA MET A 1 10.54 -48.95 -34.46
C MET A 1 9.41 -48.97 -33.42
N ARG A 2 9.68 -48.79 -32.11
CA ARG A 2 8.62 -48.65 -31.07
C ARG A 2 8.92 -47.61 -29.98
N LEU A 3 10.10 -46.98 -30.01
CA LEU A 3 10.55 -46.03 -28.97
C LEU A 3 10.06 -44.59 -29.19
N HIS A 4 9.76 -44.15 -30.41
CA HIS A 4 9.30 -42.78 -30.68
C HIS A 4 7.86 -42.47 -30.28
N LYS A 5 6.96 -43.47 -30.21
CA LYS A 5 5.57 -43.20 -29.81
C LYS A 5 5.44 -42.91 -28.30
N ARG A 6 6.32 -43.47 -27.48
CA ARG A 6 6.30 -43.27 -26.03
C ARG A 6 6.77 -41.88 -25.62
N SER A 7 7.82 -41.33 -26.25
CA SER A 7 8.29 -39.97 -25.90
C SER A 7 7.26 -38.88 -26.26
N LEU A 8 6.50 -39.06 -27.34
CA LEU A 8 5.49 -38.09 -27.78
C LEU A 8 4.31 -38.01 -26.82
N VAL A 9 3.85 -39.17 -26.29
CA VAL A 9 2.77 -39.23 -25.31
C VAL A 9 3.18 -38.61 -23.97
N TRP A 10 4.42 -38.81 -23.55
CA TRP A 10 4.96 -38.18 -22.34
C TRP A 10 5.14 -36.66 -22.51
N GLY A 11 5.57 -36.22 -23.70
CA GLY A 11 5.65 -34.80 -24.04
C GLY A 11 4.29 -34.09 -23.99
N LEU A 12 3.23 -34.74 -24.49
CA LEU A 12 1.85 -34.22 -24.42
C LEU A 12 1.29 -34.23 -22.99
N ALA A 13 1.58 -35.27 -22.20
CA ALA A 13 1.16 -35.34 -20.81
C ALA A 13 1.82 -34.26 -19.93
N LEU A 14 3.12 -34.00 -20.14
CA LEU A 14 3.86 -32.97 -19.41
C LEU A 14 3.41 -31.56 -19.79
N SER A 15 3.15 -31.31 -21.06
CA SER A 15 2.60 -30.02 -21.51
C SER A 15 1.18 -29.79 -21.01
N GLY A 16 0.33 -30.83 -20.99
CA GLY A 16 -1.00 -30.76 -20.37
C GLY A 16 -0.92 -30.42 -18.87
N LEU A 17 -0.04 -31.08 -18.12
CA LEU A 17 0.17 -30.82 -16.70
C LEU A 17 0.68 -29.40 -16.43
N ALA A 18 1.59 -28.89 -17.26
CA ALA A 18 2.12 -27.54 -17.15
C ALA A 18 1.02 -26.47 -17.33
N VAL A 19 0.09 -26.68 -18.27
CA VAL A 19 -1.06 -25.78 -18.48
C VAL A 19 -1.98 -25.77 -17.26
N VAL A 20 -2.26 -26.94 -16.68
CA VAL A 20 -3.10 -27.05 -15.47
C VAL A 20 -2.46 -26.34 -14.28
N LEU A 21 -1.15 -26.52 -14.07
CA LEU A 21 -0.42 -25.84 -13.00
C LEU A 21 -0.38 -24.33 -13.19
N ALA A 22 -0.18 -23.86 -14.43
CA ALA A 22 -0.21 -22.44 -14.75
C ALA A 22 -1.60 -21.83 -14.52
N ALA A 23 -2.67 -22.52 -14.90
CA ALA A 23 -4.04 -22.08 -14.67
C ALA A 23 -4.39 -22.06 -13.17
N ALA A 24 -3.99 -23.08 -12.42
CA ALA A 24 -4.18 -23.13 -10.97
C ALA A 24 -3.41 -22.02 -10.25
N TRP A 25 -2.17 -21.74 -10.68
CA TRP A 25 -1.38 -20.61 -10.17
C TRP A 25 -2.05 -19.27 -10.48
N TRP A 26 -2.51 -19.07 -11.71
CA TRP A 26 -3.23 -17.84 -12.10
C TRP A 26 -4.51 -17.65 -11.29
N ALA A 27 -5.32 -18.70 -11.14
CA ALA A 27 -6.53 -18.66 -10.32
C ALA A 27 -6.20 -18.35 -8.85
N SER A 28 -5.10 -18.91 -8.32
CA SER A 28 -4.61 -18.63 -6.97
C SER A 28 -4.09 -17.19 -6.79
N GLN A 29 -3.54 -16.58 -7.83
CA GLN A 29 -3.10 -15.18 -7.77
C GLN A 29 -4.29 -14.23 -7.93
N ALA A 30 -5.23 -14.54 -8.81
CA ALA A 30 -6.46 -13.78 -9.00
C ALA A 30 -7.39 -13.82 -7.77
N SER A 31 -7.31 -14.87 -6.95
CA SER A 31 -8.05 -14.98 -5.69
C SER A 31 -7.40 -14.25 -4.52
N ARG A 32 -6.15 -13.76 -4.67
CA ARG A 32 -5.58 -12.85 -3.68
C ARG A 32 -6.32 -11.53 -3.81
N GLU A 33 -7.06 -11.17 -2.77
CA GLU A 33 -7.73 -9.86 -2.72
C GLU A 33 -6.70 -8.78 -3.06
N PRO A 34 -7.01 -7.88 -4.01
CA PRO A 34 -6.07 -6.82 -4.36
C PRO A 34 -5.73 -6.04 -3.10
N ALA A 35 -4.45 -5.71 -2.95
CA ALA A 35 -3.99 -4.80 -1.92
C ALA A 35 -4.95 -3.61 -1.86
N LEU A 36 -5.32 -3.18 -0.65
CA LEU A 36 -6.18 -2.02 -0.44
C LEU A 36 -5.44 -0.77 -0.94
N TRP A 37 -5.45 -0.54 -2.26
CA TRP A 37 -4.97 0.69 -2.87
C TRP A 37 -6.04 1.75 -2.66
N SER A 38 -5.60 2.86 -2.07
CA SER A 38 -6.45 4.02 -1.82
C SER A 38 -6.18 5.09 -2.87
N GLU A 39 -7.20 5.61 -3.52
CA GLU A 39 -7.10 6.81 -4.35
C GLU A 39 -7.07 8.05 -3.46
N LEU A 40 -5.97 8.81 -3.53
CA LEU A 40 -5.76 10.00 -2.73
C LEU A 40 -6.35 11.25 -3.41
N ARG A 41 -7.36 11.82 -2.76
CA ARG A 41 -7.89 13.14 -3.05
C ARG A 41 -7.12 14.19 -2.25
N VAL A 42 -6.40 15.03 -2.97
CA VAL A 42 -5.60 16.13 -2.39
C VAL A 42 -6.29 17.45 -2.72
N PRO A 43 -6.73 18.23 -1.71
CA PRO A 43 -7.20 19.58 -1.93
C PRO A 43 -6.08 20.46 -2.53
N PRO A 44 -6.39 21.48 -3.36
CA PRO A 44 -5.36 22.30 -4.02
C PRO A 44 -4.31 22.89 -3.07
N ALA A 45 -4.70 23.28 -1.85
CA ALA A 45 -3.79 23.81 -0.83
C ALA A 45 -2.69 22.82 -0.39
N PHE A 46 -2.93 21.52 -0.56
CA PHE A 46 -2.01 20.44 -0.23
C PHE A 46 -1.33 19.84 -1.47
N ALA A 47 -1.63 20.29 -2.69
CA ALA A 47 -0.94 19.80 -3.89
C ALA A 47 0.49 20.37 -4.05
N ILE A 48 0.86 21.36 -3.23
CA ILE A 48 2.17 22.02 -3.29
C ILE A 48 3.23 21.09 -2.65
N PRO A 49 4.39 20.88 -3.30
CA PRO A 49 5.47 20.10 -2.74
C PRO A 49 6.00 20.65 -1.41
N ARG A 50 6.35 19.77 -0.47
CA ARG A 50 6.85 20.14 0.86
C ARG A 50 7.88 19.12 1.35
N ASP A 51 8.89 19.60 2.05
CA ASP A 51 9.85 18.73 2.75
C ASP A 51 9.66 18.87 4.25
N PHE A 52 9.71 17.74 4.95
CA PHE A 52 9.64 17.66 6.40
C PHE A 52 10.94 17.05 6.94
N ASP A 53 11.60 17.80 7.82
CA ASP A 53 12.84 17.38 8.47
C ASP A 53 12.52 16.53 9.71
N LEU A 54 13.02 15.30 9.72
CA LEU A 54 12.88 14.33 10.82
C LEU A 54 14.25 14.04 11.49
N GLY A 55 15.25 14.91 11.30
CA GLY A 55 16.64 14.74 11.74
C GLY A 55 17.49 14.13 10.64
N GLU A 56 17.97 12.90 10.86
CA GLU A 56 18.76 12.15 9.86
C GLU A 56 17.96 11.76 8.62
N TYR A 57 16.63 11.93 8.68
CA TYR A 57 15.71 11.55 7.63
C TYR A 57 14.90 12.76 7.16
N ARG A 58 14.50 12.72 5.89
CA ARG A 58 13.60 13.69 5.29
C ARG A 58 12.41 12.95 4.70
N LEU A 59 11.22 13.48 4.96
CA LEU A 59 10.00 13.03 4.29
C LEU A 59 9.55 14.13 3.32
N SER A 60 9.58 13.80 2.04
CA SER A 60 9.22 14.70 0.93
C SER A 60 7.83 14.37 0.44
N TRP A 61 7.00 15.40 0.35
CA TRP A 61 5.67 15.38 -0.22
C TRP A 61 5.70 16.03 -1.61
N GLY A 62 5.31 15.29 -2.64
CA GLY A 62 5.30 15.73 -4.04
C GLY A 62 3.93 16.21 -4.55
N GLY A 63 2.96 16.46 -3.67
CA GLY A 63 1.60 16.85 -4.06
C GLY A 63 0.63 15.69 -4.27
N LYS A 64 1.13 14.49 -4.59
CA LYS A 64 0.39 13.21 -4.59
C LYS A 64 1.25 12.00 -4.21
N SER A 65 2.50 12.23 -3.84
CA SER A 65 3.47 11.19 -3.50
C SER A 65 4.21 11.54 -2.21
N LEU A 66 4.59 10.51 -1.46
CA LEU A 66 5.43 10.60 -0.28
C LEU A 66 6.70 9.80 -0.53
N ALA A 67 7.85 10.38 -0.18
CA ALA A 67 9.13 9.71 -0.24
C ALA A 67 9.91 9.97 1.06
N LEU A 68 10.39 8.90 1.68
CA LEU A 68 11.28 8.96 2.85
C LEU A 68 12.71 8.71 2.38
N SER A 69 13.62 9.62 2.70
CA SER A 69 15.04 9.52 2.35
C SER A 69 15.95 9.86 3.53
N VAL A 70 17.23 9.52 3.42
CA VAL A 70 18.26 10.03 4.35
C VAL A 70 18.57 11.47 3.98
N ALA A 71 18.53 12.38 4.97
CA ALA A 71 18.72 13.80 4.74
C ALA A 71 20.08 14.09 4.07
N GLY A 72 20.06 14.89 3.00
CA GLY A 72 21.27 15.26 2.24
C GLY A 72 21.91 14.13 1.42
N SER A 73 21.29 12.95 1.36
CA SER A 73 21.80 11.83 0.56
C SER A 73 21.31 11.91 -0.88
N ALA A 74 22.19 11.62 -1.84
CA ALA A 74 21.82 11.39 -3.25
C ALA A 74 21.34 9.95 -3.53
N ARG A 75 21.14 9.14 -2.47
CA ARG A 75 20.63 7.77 -2.61
C ARG A 75 19.14 7.76 -2.95
N PRO A 76 18.64 6.66 -3.56
CA PRO A 76 17.21 6.44 -3.71
C PRO A 76 16.46 6.53 -2.36
N PRO A 77 15.16 6.88 -2.37
CA PRO A 77 14.35 6.89 -1.16
C PRO A 77 14.29 5.50 -0.52
N LEU A 78 14.26 5.48 0.81
CA LEU A 78 14.10 4.27 1.63
C LEU A 78 12.70 3.68 1.51
N TRP A 79 11.71 4.53 1.29
CA TRP A 79 10.32 4.17 1.09
C TRP A 79 9.64 5.25 0.26
N GLU A 80 8.73 4.83 -0.60
CA GLU A 80 7.91 5.74 -1.40
C GLU A 80 6.48 5.22 -1.53
N SER A 81 5.57 6.15 -1.77
CA SER A 81 4.17 5.87 -2.01
C SER A 81 3.61 6.95 -2.95
N GLU A 82 2.87 6.52 -3.96
CA GLU A 82 2.26 7.39 -4.95
C GLU A 82 0.76 7.13 -5.03
N GLY A 83 -0.03 8.20 -5.14
CA GLY A 83 -1.47 8.09 -5.36
C GLY A 83 -2.27 7.67 -4.12
N GLY A 84 -1.61 7.34 -3.01
CA GLY A 84 -2.21 7.02 -1.71
C GLY A 84 -1.29 6.19 -0.84
N PHE A 85 -1.39 6.38 0.48
CA PHE A 85 -0.45 5.81 1.46
C PHE A 85 -1.15 5.04 2.58
N LEU A 86 -2.48 4.97 2.56
CA LEU A 86 -3.28 4.25 3.54
C LEU A 86 -4.59 3.75 2.91
N GLY A 87 -4.78 2.44 2.88
CA GLY A 87 -6.09 1.82 2.74
C GLY A 87 -6.51 1.22 4.08
N ALA A 88 -7.82 1.12 4.30
CA ALA A 88 -8.33 0.36 5.44
C ALA A 88 -9.52 -0.51 5.04
N GLY A 89 -9.83 -1.52 5.85
CA GLY A 89 -11.02 -2.32 5.66
C GLY A 89 -11.44 -3.11 6.89
N ARG A 90 -12.64 -3.70 6.79
CA ARG A 90 -13.16 -4.63 7.80
C ARG A 90 -13.08 -6.04 7.26
N GLU A 91 -12.21 -6.84 7.86
CA GLU A 91 -12.12 -8.26 7.58
C GLU A 91 -12.83 -9.08 8.65
N SER A 92 -13.59 -10.09 8.21
CA SER A 92 -14.17 -11.10 9.10
C SER A 92 -14.05 -12.47 8.46
N ALA A 93 -13.51 -13.43 9.21
CA ALA A 93 -13.31 -14.81 8.78
C ALA A 93 -12.56 -14.94 7.44
N GLY A 94 -11.49 -14.16 7.23
CA GLY A 94 -10.69 -14.22 6.01
C GLY A 94 -11.32 -13.54 4.79
N ARG A 95 -12.45 -12.84 4.96
CA ARG A 95 -13.14 -12.13 3.87
C ARG A 95 -13.23 -10.65 4.18
N LEU A 96 -12.81 -9.83 3.22
CA LEU A 96 -12.94 -8.39 3.31
C LEU A 96 -14.38 -7.97 3.05
N GLN A 97 -15.07 -7.54 4.10
CA GLN A 97 -16.47 -7.15 4.07
C GLN A 97 -16.68 -5.68 3.70
N LEU A 98 -15.73 -4.82 4.09
CA LEU A 98 -15.76 -3.40 3.81
C LEU A 98 -14.39 -2.93 3.34
N ARG A 99 -14.39 -2.10 2.30
CA ARG A 99 -13.19 -1.51 1.71
C ARG A 99 -13.27 0.00 1.85
N CYS A 100 -12.21 0.62 2.37
CA CYS A 100 -12.04 2.06 2.42
C CYS A 100 -10.87 2.46 1.54
N GLN A 101 -11.20 2.80 0.29
CA GLN A 101 -10.29 2.93 -0.84
C GLN A 101 -10.22 4.36 -1.40
N GLU A 102 -10.92 5.33 -0.84
CA GLU A 102 -10.58 6.74 -1.10
C GLU A 102 -9.99 7.34 0.16
N GLN A 103 -8.95 8.15 -0.01
CA GLN A 103 -8.26 8.84 1.07
C GLN A 103 -8.34 10.34 0.79
N SER A 104 -8.64 11.16 1.80
CA SER A 104 -8.42 12.62 1.75
C SER A 104 -7.18 12.98 2.56
N LEU A 105 -6.51 14.07 2.16
CA LEU A 105 -5.47 14.71 2.96
C LEU A 105 -5.92 16.11 3.38
N GLU A 106 -5.92 16.37 4.68
CA GLU A 106 -6.50 17.58 5.26
C GLU A 106 -5.54 18.35 6.14
N SER A 107 -4.50 17.71 6.68
CA SER A 107 -3.45 18.43 7.37
C SER A 107 -2.11 17.72 7.36
N PHE A 108 -1.06 18.54 7.51
CA PHE A 108 0.27 18.14 7.91
C PHE A 108 0.58 18.83 9.23
N GLU A 109 0.98 18.06 10.24
CA GLU A 109 1.40 18.58 11.54
C GLU A 109 2.78 18.03 11.89
N LEU A 110 3.75 18.94 12.00
CA LEU A 110 5.09 18.60 12.47
C LEU A 110 5.27 19.14 13.88
N VAL A 111 5.38 18.23 14.86
CA VAL A 111 5.64 18.59 16.26
C VAL A 111 7.00 18.00 16.66
N GLY A 112 7.98 18.89 16.86
CA GLY A 112 9.37 18.47 16.99
C GLY A 112 9.84 17.77 15.72
N ARG A 113 10.07 16.45 15.80
CA ARG A 113 10.45 15.60 14.65
C ARG A 113 9.39 14.54 14.31
N ARG A 114 8.18 14.65 14.88
CA ARG A 114 7.07 13.76 14.55
C ARG A 114 6.19 14.46 13.52
N LEU A 115 6.13 13.90 12.32
CA LEU A 115 5.20 14.34 11.29
C LEU A 115 3.92 13.51 11.36
N SER A 116 2.77 14.16 11.34
CA SER A 116 1.45 13.52 11.29
C SER A 116 0.68 14.04 10.09
N LEU A 117 0.12 13.12 9.30
CA LEU A 117 -0.77 13.39 8.18
C LEU A 117 -2.17 12.96 8.60
N LYS A 118 -3.15 13.86 8.45
CA LYS A 118 -4.53 13.60 8.87
C LYS A 118 -5.50 13.80 7.72
N GLY A 119 -6.61 13.08 7.80
CA GLY A 119 -7.72 13.21 6.88
C GLY A 119 -8.75 12.11 7.12
N HIS A 120 -9.46 11.74 6.07
CA HIS A 120 -10.50 10.73 6.12
C HIS A 120 -10.27 9.62 5.11
N LEU A 121 -10.68 8.40 5.46
CA LEU A 121 -10.89 7.30 4.54
C LEU A 121 -12.37 7.23 4.23
N ARG A 122 -12.71 7.06 2.94
CA ARG A 122 -14.07 6.78 2.50
C ARG A 122 -14.23 5.30 2.20
N CYS A 123 -15.22 4.72 2.84
CA CYS A 123 -15.59 3.33 2.71
C CYS A 123 -16.65 3.13 1.62
N ALA A 124 -16.71 1.93 1.06
CA ALA A 124 -17.64 1.58 -0.02
C ALA A 124 -19.13 1.71 0.39
N ASP A 125 -19.42 1.69 1.68
CA ASP A 125 -20.75 1.94 2.25
C ASP A 125 -21.05 3.43 2.48
N GLY A 126 -20.14 4.31 2.07
CA GLY A 126 -20.26 5.77 2.20
C GLY A 126 -19.79 6.32 3.54
N ARG A 127 -19.39 5.47 4.51
CA ARG A 127 -18.83 5.94 5.78
C ARG A 127 -17.51 6.69 5.56
N LEU A 128 -17.28 7.68 6.40
CA LEU A 128 -16.00 8.36 6.53
C LEU A 128 -15.37 7.99 7.87
N SER A 129 -14.12 7.52 7.85
CA SER A 129 -13.33 7.27 9.06
C SER A 129 -12.14 8.22 9.10
N VAL A 130 -11.98 8.95 10.20
CA VAL A 130 -10.79 9.77 10.44
C VAL A 130 -9.57 8.87 10.57
N TYR A 131 -8.44 9.31 10.03
CA TYR A 131 -7.14 8.68 10.23
C TYR A 131 -6.06 9.69 10.63
N GLU A 132 -5.04 9.19 11.33
CA GLU A 132 -3.73 9.82 11.50
C GLU A 132 -2.64 8.84 11.06
N ARG A 133 -1.78 9.26 10.13
CA ARG A 133 -0.54 8.57 9.76
C ARG A 133 0.63 9.37 10.32
N ALA A 134 1.34 8.81 11.29
CA ALA A 134 2.48 9.45 11.92
C ALA A 134 3.80 8.81 11.50
N PHE A 135 4.84 9.63 11.37
CA PHE A 135 6.22 9.26 11.10
C PHE A 135 7.10 9.88 12.18
N GLU A 136 7.85 9.04 12.89
CA GLU A 136 8.71 9.48 13.99
C GLU A 136 10.10 8.82 13.87
N PRO A 137 11.19 9.60 13.93
CA PRO A 137 12.53 9.03 13.86
C PRO A 137 12.82 8.17 15.10
N ARG A 138 13.38 6.99 14.86
CA ARG A 138 13.89 6.06 15.87
C ARG A 138 15.35 5.75 15.58
N GLN A 139 16.00 5.04 16.49
CA GLN A 139 17.36 4.58 16.25
C GLN A 139 17.38 3.64 15.04
N GLY A 140 18.08 4.04 13.98
CA GLY A 140 18.25 3.24 12.77
C GLY A 140 17.08 3.30 11.76
N GLY A 141 16.07 4.14 11.95
CA GLY A 141 14.99 4.27 10.98
C GLY A 141 13.91 5.30 11.34
N VAL A 142 12.81 5.26 10.60
CA VAL A 142 11.58 6.00 10.90
C VAL A 142 10.47 5.01 11.17
N GLU A 143 9.84 5.15 12.33
CA GLU A 143 8.67 4.37 12.70
C GLU A 143 7.42 5.01 12.11
N GLY A 144 6.65 4.23 11.35
CA GLY A 144 5.33 4.62 10.86
C GLY A 144 4.23 4.08 11.77
N ARG A 145 3.31 4.94 12.21
CA ARG A 145 2.11 4.53 12.97
C ARG A 145 0.85 4.98 12.25
N VAL A 146 -0.19 4.17 12.36
CA VAL A 146 -1.52 4.49 11.85
C VAL A 146 -2.49 4.44 13.02
N ALA A 147 -3.33 5.47 13.14
CA ALA A 147 -4.50 5.46 13.99
C ALA A 147 -5.74 5.67 13.12
N LEU A 148 -6.76 4.85 13.33
CA LEU A 148 -8.09 4.99 12.73
C LEU A 148 -9.07 5.28 13.87
N ALA A 149 -9.99 6.21 13.66
CA ALA A 149 -11.05 6.48 14.64
C ALA A 149 -12.07 5.33 14.71
N ASP A 150 -12.23 4.61 13.60
CA ASP A 150 -13.16 3.49 13.48
C ASP A 150 -12.49 2.18 13.89
N SER A 151 -12.87 1.65 15.05
CA SER A 151 -12.32 0.40 15.59
C SER A 151 -12.76 -0.85 14.81
N GLU A 152 -13.76 -0.75 13.95
CA GLU A 152 -14.17 -1.87 13.09
C GLU A 152 -13.22 -2.08 11.90
N LEU A 153 -12.40 -1.07 11.58
CA LEU A 153 -11.39 -1.15 10.54
C LEU A 153 -10.11 -1.77 11.14
N ASN A 154 -9.78 -2.97 10.68
CA ASN A 154 -8.75 -3.82 11.30
C ASN A 154 -7.67 -4.28 10.31
N ARG A 155 -7.70 -3.79 9.08
CA ARG A 155 -6.80 -4.16 7.99
C ARG A 155 -6.38 -2.94 7.19
#